data_AF-A0A0M0W8D4-F1
#
_entry.id   AF-A0A0M0W8D4-F1
#
_cell.length_a   1.000
_cell.length_b   1.000
_cell.length_c   1.000
_cell.angle_alpha   90.00
_cell.angle_beta   90.00
_cell.angle_gamma   90.00
#
_symmetry.space_group_name_H-M   'P 1'
#
loop_
_entity.id
_entity.type
_entity.pdbx_description
1 polymer ?
#
loop_
_entity_poly.entity_id
_entity_poly.type
_entity_poly.pdbx_seq_one_letter_code
_entity_poly.pdbx_strand_id
1 'polypeptide(L)'
;MNSQIQQYLKLIQFQGSLEPSIKLLGQLQTRHLHTIPYENLDVALKHGISFAIPDLFQKIIIQHRGGNCFELNILFSWLLRELGFSVTNRYAQFWRNIEADTPVEDVPMHQLLLVNFAGQSYISDVGVGALAPCKPVPLIAGHQHREGNELYKIERDEANGWMLYEQTTHNWRLLYSFFDDANDAKFAPRLSKQQDKIAMIRTPRGRHTMLNNEFRIYEGQSLTTYTTHNEKEWRQALHRFFHISLD
;
A
#
# COMPACT_ATOMS: atom_id res chain seq x y z
N MET A 1 -8.23 -19.55 16.39
CA MET A 1 -7.76 -18.41 15.58
C MET A 1 -7.52 -17.23 16.52
N ASN A 2 -6.35 -16.59 16.44
CA ASN A 2 -5.92 -15.46 17.27
C ASN A 2 -6.96 -14.31 17.22
N SER A 3 -7.28 -13.70 18.36
CA SER A 3 -8.26 -12.60 18.45
C SER A 3 -7.87 -11.38 17.61
N GLN A 4 -6.57 -11.11 17.47
CA GLN A 4 -6.05 -10.04 16.63
C GLN A 4 -6.33 -10.29 15.14
N ILE A 5 -6.17 -11.55 14.68
CA ILE A 5 -6.54 -11.93 13.31
C ILE A 5 -8.03 -11.68 13.07
N GLN A 6 -8.89 -12.08 14.02
CA GLN A 6 -10.33 -11.85 13.91
C GLN A 6 -10.69 -10.36 13.83
N GLN A 7 -10.05 -9.52 14.64
CA GLN A 7 -10.24 -8.06 14.61
C GLN A 7 -9.79 -7.45 13.29
N TYR A 8 -8.64 -7.87 12.76
CA TYR A 8 -8.17 -7.45 11.44
C TYR A 8 -9.18 -7.85 10.35
N LEU A 9 -9.53 -9.13 10.28
CA LEU A 9 -10.46 -9.65 9.27
C LEU A 9 -11.83 -8.95 9.39
N LYS A 10 -12.28 -8.64 10.61
CA LYS A 10 -13.50 -7.87 10.85
C LYS A 10 -13.38 -6.45 10.32
N LEU A 11 -12.27 -5.76 10.57
CA LEU A 11 -12.03 -4.40 10.06
C LEU A 11 -12.14 -4.38 8.55
N ILE A 12 -11.38 -5.24 7.84
CA ILE A 12 -11.43 -5.33 6.37
C ILE A 12 -12.68 -6.03 5.82
N GLN A 13 -13.64 -6.36 6.70
CA GLN A 13 -14.91 -7.00 6.36
C GLN A 13 -14.75 -8.32 5.59
N PHE A 14 -13.69 -9.07 5.85
CA PHE A 14 -13.47 -10.38 5.25
C PHE A 14 -14.32 -11.45 5.94
N GLN A 15 -15.02 -12.23 5.13
CA GLN A 15 -15.73 -13.43 5.52
C GLN A 15 -15.42 -14.51 4.49
N GLY A 16 -15.13 -15.73 4.93
CA GLY A 16 -14.83 -16.84 4.04
C GLY A 16 -13.84 -17.83 4.63
N SER A 17 -13.43 -18.78 3.80
CA SER A 17 -12.36 -19.73 4.14
C SER A 17 -11.02 -19.01 4.28
N LEU A 18 -10.23 -19.45 5.26
CA LEU A 18 -8.87 -18.97 5.50
C LEU A 18 -7.80 -19.96 5.01
N GLU A 19 -8.20 -20.96 4.25
CA GLU A 19 -7.26 -21.87 3.58
C GLU A 19 -6.36 -21.08 2.60
N PRO A 20 -5.02 -21.12 2.77
CA PRO A 20 -4.09 -20.39 1.92
C PRO A 20 -4.31 -20.69 0.44
N SER A 21 -4.56 -19.63 -0.33
CA SER A 21 -4.72 -19.70 -1.78
C SER A 21 -4.46 -18.33 -2.38
N ILE A 22 -4.15 -18.29 -3.68
CA ILE A 22 -4.04 -17.00 -4.41
C ILE A 22 -5.37 -16.25 -4.42
N LYS A 23 -6.49 -16.97 -4.42
CA LYS A 23 -7.82 -16.37 -4.30
C LYS A 23 -7.98 -15.66 -2.95
N LEU A 24 -7.61 -16.32 -1.84
CA LEU A 24 -7.64 -15.72 -0.51
C LEU A 24 -6.72 -14.50 -0.44
N LEU A 25 -5.47 -14.63 -0.91
CA LEU A 25 -4.51 -13.53 -0.91
C LEU A 25 -5.06 -12.31 -1.67
N GLY A 26 -5.66 -12.52 -2.85
CA GLY A 26 -6.34 -11.47 -3.61
C GLY A 26 -7.51 -10.83 -2.88
N GLN A 27 -8.35 -11.63 -2.22
CA GLN A 27 -9.48 -11.11 -1.45
C GLN A 27 -9.02 -10.28 -0.25
N LEU A 28 -7.97 -10.71 0.46
CA LEU A 28 -7.40 -9.98 1.59
C LEU A 28 -6.79 -8.64 1.14
N GLN A 29 -5.96 -8.65 0.09
CA GLN A 29 -5.33 -7.45 -0.45
C GLN A 29 -6.36 -6.43 -0.95
N THR A 30 -7.34 -6.86 -1.76
CA THR A 30 -8.40 -5.98 -2.26
C THR A 30 -9.18 -5.35 -1.10
N ARG A 31 -9.55 -6.14 -0.09
CA ARG A 31 -10.31 -5.65 1.07
C ARG A 31 -9.51 -4.70 1.95
N HIS A 32 -8.23 -4.99 2.15
CA HIS A 32 -7.32 -4.09 2.85
C HIS A 32 -7.28 -2.72 2.17
N LEU A 33 -6.99 -2.68 0.86
CA LEU A 33 -6.89 -1.43 0.09
C LEU A 33 -8.19 -0.60 0.06
N HIS A 34 -9.34 -1.26 0.21
CA HIS A 34 -10.65 -0.60 0.28
C HIS A 34 -11.02 -0.06 1.67
N THR A 35 -10.29 -0.46 2.71
CA THR A 35 -10.71 -0.17 4.09
C THR A 35 -9.67 0.59 4.87
N ILE A 36 -8.39 0.25 4.70
CA ILE A 36 -7.28 0.85 5.42
C ILE A 36 -6.55 1.81 4.47
N PRO A 37 -6.55 3.11 4.75
CA PRO A 37 -5.90 4.09 3.90
C PRO A 37 -4.38 4.05 4.04
N TYR A 38 -3.69 4.42 2.97
CA TYR A 38 -2.33 4.95 3.07
C TYR A 38 -2.39 6.35 3.66
N GLU A 39 -1.49 6.66 4.59
CA GLU A 39 -1.30 8.01 5.12
C GLU A 39 0.10 8.20 5.72
N ASN A 40 0.63 9.43 5.69
CA ASN A 40 1.92 9.78 6.30
C ASN A 40 1.78 10.81 7.44
N LEU A 41 0.62 10.88 8.08
CA LEU A 41 0.27 11.96 9.00
C LEU A 41 1.20 11.98 10.22
N ASP A 42 1.59 10.83 10.75
CA ASP A 42 2.54 10.80 11.87
C ASP A 42 3.92 11.36 11.46
N VAL A 43 4.38 11.11 10.22
CA VAL A 43 5.60 11.73 9.69
C VAL A 43 5.42 13.24 9.56
N ALA A 44 4.37 13.68 8.86
CA ALA A 44 4.14 15.08 8.55
C ALA A 44 3.86 15.94 9.80
N LEU A 45 3.22 15.36 10.81
CA LEU A 45 2.93 15.98 12.10
C LEU A 45 4.03 15.76 13.15
N LYS A 46 5.16 15.13 12.77
CA LYS A 46 6.33 14.87 13.62
C LYS A 46 6.01 14.03 14.86
N HIS A 47 5.06 13.12 14.74
CA HIS A 47 4.83 12.06 15.73
C HIS A 47 5.84 10.94 15.54
N GLY A 48 6.13 10.21 16.62
CA GLY A 48 6.97 9.01 16.56
C GLY A 48 6.26 7.88 15.79
N ILE A 49 7.04 7.06 15.09
CA ILE A 49 6.53 5.88 14.39
C ILE A 49 7.20 4.64 14.97
N SER A 50 6.39 3.61 15.20
CA SER A 50 6.85 2.28 15.60
C SER A 50 6.50 1.27 14.52
N PHE A 51 7.43 0.35 14.26
CA PHE A 51 7.22 -0.77 13.33
C PHE A 51 6.98 -2.09 14.06
N ALA A 52 6.84 -2.06 15.39
CA ALA A 52 6.50 -3.24 16.17
C ALA A 52 5.03 -3.64 15.92
N ILE A 53 4.78 -4.94 15.74
CA ILE A 53 3.42 -5.45 15.46
C ILE A 53 2.37 -4.98 16.47
N PRO A 54 2.62 -4.97 17.81
CA PRO A 54 1.64 -4.48 18.77
C PRO A 54 1.24 -3.01 18.54
N ASP A 55 2.20 -2.15 18.22
CA ASP A 55 1.96 -0.72 18.01
C ASP A 55 1.25 -0.46 16.68
N LEU A 56 1.68 -1.16 15.62
CA LEU A 56 1.02 -1.13 14.31
C LEU A 56 -0.43 -1.60 14.41
N PHE A 57 -0.66 -2.68 15.17
CA PHE A 57 -2.00 -3.22 15.39
C PHE A 57 -2.86 -2.22 16.15
N GLN A 58 -2.34 -1.63 17.22
CA GLN A 58 -3.05 -0.60 17.99
C GLN A 58 -3.42 0.60 17.12
N LYS A 59 -2.49 1.10 16.31
CA LYS A 59 -2.72 2.24 15.41
C LYS A 59 -3.74 1.89 14.32
N ILE A 60 -3.45 0.89 13.50
CA ILE A 60 -4.20 0.64 12.27
C ILE A 60 -5.53 -0.06 12.56
N ILE A 61 -5.53 -1.06 13.45
CA ILE A 61 -6.70 -1.92 13.69
C ILE A 61 -7.61 -1.35 14.78
N ILE A 62 -7.04 -0.93 15.92
CA ILE A 62 -7.83 -0.48 17.07
C ILE A 62 -8.23 1.00 16.96
N GLN A 63 -7.32 1.86 16.52
CA GLN A 63 -7.60 3.30 16.35
C GLN A 63 -8.13 3.66 14.95
N HIS A 64 -8.33 2.68 14.07
CA HIS A 64 -8.85 2.89 12.71
C HIS A 64 -8.04 3.95 11.92
N ARG A 65 -6.72 3.99 12.12
CA ARG A 65 -5.80 4.82 11.33
C ARG A 65 -5.34 4.08 10.08
N GLY A 66 -4.68 4.83 9.19
CA GLY A 66 -3.87 4.25 8.12
C GLY A 66 -2.42 4.06 8.54
N GLY A 67 -1.54 3.99 7.56
CA GLY A 67 -0.09 4.06 7.78
C GLY A 67 0.66 4.26 6.47
N ASN A 68 1.98 4.46 6.57
CA ASN A 68 2.85 4.48 5.40
C ASN A 68 3.10 3.06 4.86
N CYS A 69 3.85 2.94 3.76
CA CYS A 69 4.07 1.65 3.10
C CYS A 69 4.74 0.60 3.99
N PHE A 70 5.66 1.01 4.88
CA PHE A 70 6.27 0.09 5.85
C PHE A 70 5.25 -0.39 6.87
N GLU A 71 4.53 0.54 7.50
CA GLU A 71 3.52 0.21 8.52
C GLU A 71 2.46 -0.76 7.98
N LEU A 72 1.92 -0.47 6.80
CA LEU A 72 0.88 -1.26 6.16
C LEU A 72 1.40 -2.64 5.74
N ASN A 73 2.53 -2.72 5.03
CA ASN A 73 3.02 -4.00 4.53
C ASN A 73 3.65 -4.85 5.65
N ILE A 74 4.22 -4.27 6.71
CA ILE A 74 4.68 -5.04 7.88
C ILE A 74 3.50 -5.72 8.57
N LEU A 75 2.44 -4.96 8.86
CA LEU A 75 1.26 -5.49 9.52
C LEU A 75 0.51 -6.52 8.64
N PHE A 76 0.46 -6.27 7.33
CA PHE A 76 -0.14 -7.23 6.38
C PHE A 76 0.71 -8.50 6.25
N SER A 77 2.04 -8.38 6.23
CA SER A 77 2.96 -9.53 6.24
C SER A 77 2.76 -10.41 7.47
N TRP A 78 2.60 -9.80 8.65
CA TRP A 78 2.24 -10.52 9.88
C TRP A 78 0.93 -11.30 9.71
N LEU A 79 -0.14 -10.66 9.25
CA LEU A 79 -1.43 -11.33 9.02
C LEU A 79 -1.27 -12.53 8.07
N LEU A 80 -0.59 -12.35 6.95
CA LEU A 80 -0.40 -13.40 5.95
C LEU A 80 0.40 -14.59 6.50
N ARG A 81 1.46 -14.33 7.27
CA ARG A 81 2.24 -15.39 7.93
C ARG A 81 1.41 -16.16 8.96
N GLU A 82 0.62 -15.46 9.76
CA GLU A 82 -0.30 -16.09 10.72
C GLU A 82 -1.38 -16.95 10.04
N LEU A 83 -1.76 -16.60 8.81
CA LEU A 83 -2.65 -17.40 7.98
C LEU A 83 -1.93 -18.54 7.24
N GLY A 84 -0.61 -18.70 7.39
CA GLY A 84 0.15 -19.80 6.80
C GLY A 84 0.75 -19.53 5.42
N PHE A 85 0.72 -18.28 4.93
CA PHE A 85 1.43 -17.92 3.70
C PHE A 85 2.95 -17.85 3.92
N SER A 86 3.72 -18.24 2.90
CA SER A 86 5.15 -18.00 2.85
C SER A 86 5.42 -16.59 2.31
N VAL A 87 5.87 -15.68 3.18
CA VAL A 87 6.00 -14.25 2.87
C VAL A 87 7.40 -13.73 3.14
N THR A 88 8.00 -13.08 2.15
CA THR A 88 9.26 -12.32 2.26
C THR A 88 8.97 -10.84 2.06
N ASN A 89 9.38 -9.99 3.00
CA ASN A 89 9.34 -8.54 2.80
C ASN A 89 10.46 -8.15 1.82
N ARG A 90 10.15 -7.26 0.88
CA ARG A 90 11.09 -6.72 -0.09
C ARG A 90 11.12 -5.21 -0.06
N TYR A 91 12.30 -4.65 -0.32
CA TYR A 91 12.53 -3.22 -0.36
C TYR A 91 12.76 -2.79 -1.80
N ALA A 92 12.11 -1.69 -2.18
CA ALA A 92 12.09 -1.20 -3.54
C ALA A 92 12.44 0.29 -3.63
N GLN A 93 13.10 0.65 -4.72
CA GLN A 93 13.16 2.03 -5.16
C GLN A 93 11.79 2.43 -5.69
N PHE A 94 11.28 3.58 -5.27
CA PHE A 94 9.97 4.07 -5.67
C PHE A 94 10.16 5.20 -6.67
N TRP A 95 9.61 5.07 -7.87
CA TRP A 95 9.89 5.96 -9.02
C TRP A 95 8.72 6.85 -9.40
N ARG A 96 7.56 6.64 -8.76
CA ARG A 96 6.34 7.34 -9.15
C ARG A 96 6.42 8.81 -8.77
N ASN A 97 6.13 9.68 -9.75
CA ASN A 97 6.18 11.15 -9.63
C ASN A 97 7.57 11.71 -9.32
N ILE A 98 8.62 10.94 -9.62
CA ILE A 98 9.99 11.43 -9.57
C ILE A 98 10.29 12.19 -10.87
N GLU A 99 10.82 13.41 -10.76
CA GLU A 99 11.29 14.17 -11.93
C GLU A 99 12.51 13.48 -12.55
N ALA A 100 12.67 13.55 -13.87
CA ALA A 100 13.68 12.77 -14.60
C ALA A 100 15.11 12.92 -14.07
N ASP A 101 15.45 14.08 -13.50
CA ASP A 101 16.78 14.41 -12.98
C ASP A 101 16.90 14.27 -11.45
N THR A 102 15.88 13.72 -10.79
CA THR A 102 15.93 13.47 -9.34
C THR A 102 16.94 12.34 -9.08
N PRO A 103 17.93 12.54 -8.19
CA PRO A 103 18.84 11.48 -7.81
C PRO A 103 18.08 10.27 -7.25
N VAL A 104 18.52 9.07 -7.62
CA VAL A 104 18.03 7.84 -7.00
C VAL A 104 18.35 7.90 -5.52
N GLU A 105 17.39 7.54 -4.68
CA GLU A 105 17.62 7.43 -3.24
C GLU A 105 18.72 6.40 -2.98
N ASP A 106 19.69 6.74 -2.13
CA ASP A 106 20.79 5.84 -1.77
C ASP A 106 20.31 4.52 -1.14
N VAL A 107 19.09 4.53 -0.59
CA VAL A 107 18.45 3.38 0.04
C VAL A 107 17.00 3.26 -0.42
N PRO A 108 16.50 2.05 -0.74
CA PRO A 108 15.10 1.82 -1.04
C PRO A 108 14.13 2.40 0.00
N MET A 109 13.17 3.22 -0.46
CA MET A 109 12.20 3.93 0.37
C MET A 109 10.79 3.34 0.34
N HIS A 110 10.60 2.18 -0.29
CA HIS A 110 9.33 1.44 -0.32
C HIS A 110 9.51 0.00 0.14
N GLN A 111 8.49 -0.57 0.78
CA GLN A 111 8.41 -1.99 1.10
C GLN A 111 7.22 -2.62 0.40
N LEU A 112 7.38 -3.82 -0.14
CA LEU A 112 6.31 -4.69 -0.66
C LEU A 112 6.50 -6.12 -0.13
N LEU A 113 5.57 -7.03 -0.47
CA LEU A 113 5.66 -8.44 -0.09
C LEU A 113 5.81 -9.34 -1.31
N LEU A 114 6.70 -10.32 -1.22
CA LEU A 114 6.70 -11.49 -2.10
C LEU A 114 6.06 -12.66 -1.36
N VAL A 115 4.98 -13.20 -1.93
CA VAL A 115 4.30 -14.37 -1.42
C VAL A 115 4.57 -15.55 -2.34
N ASN A 116 5.17 -16.62 -1.80
CA ASN A 116 5.34 -17.86 -2.56
C ASN A 116 4.15 -18.79 -2.33
N PHE A 117 3.56 -19.27 -3.42
CA PHE A 117 2.47 -20.23 -3.39
C PHE A 117 2.59 -21.20 -4.56
N ALA A 118 2.58 -22.50 -4.26
CA ALA A 118 2.71 -23.57 -5.25
C ALA A 118 3.91 -23.38 -6.21
N GLY A 119 5.04 -22.89 -5.70
CA GLY A 119 6.29 -22.70 -6.48
C GLY A 119 6.37 -21.39 -7.26
N GLN A 120 5.30 -20.57 -7.29
CA GLN A 120 5.28 -19.27 -7.95
C GLN A 120 5.33 -18.14 -6.92
N SER A 121 6.13 -17.10 -7.20
CA SER A 121 6.17 -15.87 -6.40
C SER A 121 5.18 -14.83 -6.93
N TYR A 122 4.51 -14.14 -6.03
CA TYR A 122 3.57 -13.07 -6.33
C TYR A 122 3.96 -11.82 -5.55
N ILE A 123 3.92 -10.66 -6.20
CA ILE A 123 3.95 -9.36 -5.56
C ILE A 123 2.59 -9.14 -4.90
N SER A 124 2.58 -8.87 -3.60
CA SER A 124 1.41 -8.42 -2.84
C SER A 124 1.78 -7.14 -2.11
N ASP A 125 1.01 -6.08 -2.31
CA ASP A 125 1.36 -4.74 -1.82
C ASP A 125 0.11 -3.96 -1.45
N VAL A 126 0.01 -3.58 -0.18
CA VAL A 126 -1.05 -2.74 0.36
C VAL A 126 -0.56 -1.33 0.72
N GLY A 127 0.71 -1.02 0.45
CA GLY A 127 1.43 0.15 0.92
C GLY A 127 1.64 1.27 -0.11
N VAL A 128 1.45 1.03 -1.41
CA VAL A 128 1.51 2.10 -2.43
C VAL A 128 0.31 3.07 -2.34
N GLY A 129 -0.78 2.63 -1.71
CA GLY A 129 -2.03 3.36 -1.63
C GLY A 129 -2.97 3.05 -2.79
N ALA A 130 -3.79 4.03 -3.20
CA ALA A 130 -4.94 3.81 -4.08
C ALA A 130 -4.62 3.42 -5.53
N LEU A 131 -3.33 3.30 -5.87
CA LEU A 131 -2.83 3.06 -7.22
C LEU A 131 -2.12 1.70 -7.34
N ALA A 132 -1.97 1.00 -6.22
CA ALA A 132 -1.48 -0.37 -6.20
C ALA A 132 -2.41 -1.29 -7.01
N PRO A 133 -1.87 -2.34 -7.67
CA PRO A 133 -2.67 -3.50 -8.03
C PRO A 133 -3.50 -3.95 -6.81
N CYS A 134 -4.81 -4.13 -6.98
CA CYS A 134 -5.69 -4.59 -5.90
C CYS A 134 -5.60 -6.08 -5.64
N LYS A 135 -4.91 -6.84 -6.51
CA LYS A 135 -4.65 -8.27 -6.35
C LYS A 135 -3.16 -8.57 -6.53
N PRO A 136 -2.72 -9.76 -6.08
CA PRO A 136 -1.34 -10.19 -6.25
C PRO A 136 -0.96 -10.31 -7.71
N VAL A 137 0.20 -9.74 -8.06
CA VAL A 137 0.76 -9.78 -9.41
C VAL A 137 1.77 -10.93 -9.49
N PRO A 138 1.62 -11.90 -10.41
CA PRO A 138 2.63 -12.92 -10.64
C PRO A 138 3.99 -12.29 -10.99
N LEU A 139 5.05 -12.67 -10.28
CA LEU A 139 6.40 -12.22 -10.57
C LEU A 139 6.97 -13.02 -11.76
N ILE A 140 6.56 -12.63 -12.97
CA ILE A 140 6.94 -13.25 -14.23
C ILE A 140 7.33 -12.12 -15.20
N ALA A 141 8.54 -12.17 -15.75
CA ALA A 141 9.01 -11.12 -16.67
C ALA A 141 8.14 -11.08 -17.93
N GLY A 142 7.75 -9.87 -18.35
CA GLY A 142 6.86 -9.63 -19.48
C GLY A 142 5.37 -9.83 -19.15
N HIS A 143 5.01 -10.24 -17.93
CA HIS A 143 3.61 -10.43 -17.55
C HIS A 143 2.85 -9.10 -17.55
N GLN A 144 1.68 -9.11 -18.19
CA GLN A 144 0.70 -8.03 -18.11
C GLN A 144 -0.43 -8.45 -17.19
N HIS A 145 -0.70 -7.63 -16.17
CA HIS A 145 -1.68 -7.88 -15.15
C HIS A 145 -2.82 -6.87 -15.25
N ARG A 146 -4.02 -7.34 -15.61
CA ARG A 146 -5.20 -6.48 -15.83
C ARG A 146 -6.19 -6.58 -14.68
N GLU A 147 -6.62 -5.43 -14.19
CA GLU A 147 -7.63 -5.29 -13.14
C GLU A 147 -8.70 -4.28 -13.56
N GLY A 148 -9.76 -4.77 -14.19
CA GLY A 148 -10.73 -3.90 -14.84
C GLY A 148 -10.05 -3.06 -15.92
N ASN A 149 -10.08 -1.74 -15.74
CA ASN A 149 -9.47 -0.78 -16.67
C ASN A 149 -7.99 -0.52 -16.39
N GLU A 150 -7.48 -0.94 -15.23
CA GLU A 150 -6.08 -0.79 -14.88
C GLU A 150 -5.26 -1.92 -15.51
N LEU A 151 -4.07 -1.56 -15.99
CA LEU A 151 -3.13 -2.49 -16.57
C LEU A 151 -1.75 -2.23 -15.97
N TYR A 152 -1.10 -3.31 -15.56
CA TYR A 152 0.25 -3.30 -15.02
C TYR A 152 1.14 -4.23 -15.86
N LYS A 153 2.44 -3.99 -15.80
CA LYS A 153 3.44 -4.83 -16.46
C LYS A 153 4.60 -5.11 -15.52
N ILE A 154 5.05 -6.36 -15.50
CA ILE A 154 6.31 -6.75 -14.86
C ILE A 154 7.39 -6.85 -15.91
N GLU A 155 8.51 -6.19 -15.67
CA GLU A 155 9.74 -6.39 -16.44
C GLU A 155 10.88 -6.76 -15.52
N ARG A 156 11.95 -7.28 -16.13
CA ARG A 156 13.20 -7.56 -15.45
C ARG A 156 14.34 -7.00 -16.29
N ASP A 157 15.21 -6.25 -15.66
CA ASP A 157 16.43 -5.72 -16.26
C ASP A 157 17.61 -5.92 -15.31
N GLU A 158 18.82 -5.89 -15.86
CA GLU A 158 20.04 -6.14 -15.08
C GLU A 158 20.38 -5.00 -14.12
N ALA A 159 20.04 -3.76 -14.48
CA ALA A 159 20.45 -2.56 -13.74
C ALA A 159 19.48 -2.19 -12.61
N ASN A 160 18.19 -2.55 -12.70
CA ASN A 160 17.15 -2.18 -11.73
C ASN A 160 16.41 -3.39 -11.16
N GLY A 161 16.70 -4.62 -11.63
CA GLY A 161 16.10 -5.84 -11.13
C GLY A 161 14.68 -6.06 -11.66
N TRP A 162 13.73 -6.32 -10.77
CA TRP A 162 12.31 -6.43 -11.11
C TRP A 162 11.66 -5.06 -11.10
N MET A 163 10.85 -4.77 -12.13
CA MET A 163 10.20 -3.48 -12.31
C MET A 163 8.69 -3.67 -12.46
N LEU A 164 7.89 -2.97 -11.65
CA LEU A 164 6.45 -2.89 -11.81
C LEU A 164 6.06 -1.57 -12.46
N TYR A 165 5.40 -1.65 -13.61
CA TYR A 165 4.85 -0.51 -14.33
C TYR A 165 3.33 -0.45 -14.20
N GLU A 166 2.78 0.76 -14.17
CA GLU A 166 1.37 1.04 -14.41
C GLU A 166 1.16 1.66 -15.79
N GLN A 167 0.06 1.31 -16.46
CA GLN A 167 -0.36 1.97 -17.68
C GLN A 167 -1.06 3.29 -17.34
N THR A 168 -0.52 4.39 -17.87
CA THR A 168 -1.19 5.69 -17.95
C THR A 168 -1.85 5.85 -19.33
N THR A 169 -2.60 6.93 -19.56
CA THR A 169 -3.35 7.13 -20.81
C THR A 169 -2.51 6.90 -22.08
N HIS A 170 -1.24 7.29 -22.08
CA HIS A 170 -0.39 7.22 -23.27
C HIS A 170 0.96 6.52 -23.06
N ASN A 171 1.34 6.23 -21.81
CA ASN A 171 2.68 5.72 -21.48
C ASN A 171 2.64 4.67 -20.37
N TRP A 172 3.70 3.87 -20.29
CA TRP A 172 4.01 3.10 -19.09
C TRP A 172 4.75 4.00 -18.09
N ARG A 173 4.33 3.99 -16.83
CA ARG A 173 5.00 4.68 -15.74
C ARG A 173 5.56 3.65 -14.77
N LEU A 174 6.85 3.73 -14.47
CA LEU A 174 7.49 2.89 -13.47
C LEU A 174 6.96 3.27 -12.08
N LEU A 175 6.41 2.30 -11.35
CA LEU A 175 5.98 2.49 -9.96
C LEU A 175 7.17 2.31 -9.02
N TYR A 176 7.78 1.14 -9.07
CA TYR A 176 8.91 0.78 -8.24
C TYR A 176 9.76 -0.33 -8.88
N SER A 177 11.00 -0.44 -8.43
CA SER A 177 11.91 -1.54 -8.80
C SER A 177 12.62 -2.14 -7.59
N PHE A 178 12.96 -3.43 -7.64
CA PHE A 178 13.62 -4.13 -6.54
C PHE A 178 14.46 -5.31 -7.01
N PHE A 179 15.49 -5.64 -6.23
CA PHE A 179 16.35 -6.80 -6.47
C PHE A 179 15.94 -8.02 -5.64
N ASP A 180 16.33 -9.20 -6.13
CA ASP A 180 16.05 -10.50 -5.50
C ASP A 180 16.68 -10.64 -4.10
N ASP A 181 17.66 -9.81 -3.75
CA ASP A 181 18.37 -9.81 -2.47
C ASP A 181 17.95 -8.65 -1.54
N ALA A 182 17.04 -7.77 -1.97
CA ALA A 182 16.57 -6.64 -1.20
C ALA A 182 15.52 -7.02 -0.14
N ASN A 183 15.92 -7.76 0.90
CA ASN A 183 15.07 -8.22 2.01
C ASN A 183 15.46 -7.60 3.36
N ASP A 184 14.68 -7.94 4.40
CA ASP A 184 14.86 -7.46 5.79
C ASP A 184 16.26 -7.72 6.37
N ALA A 185 17.01 -8.71 5.88
CA ALA A 185 18.37 -8.96 6.38
C ALA A 185 19.37 -7.89 5.92
N LYS A 186 19.06 -7.17 4.82
CA LYS A 186 19.91 -6.12 4.26
C LYS A 186 19.38 -4.71 4.51
N PHE A 187 18.07 -4.57 4.63
CA PHE A 187 17.40 -3.27 4.68
C PHE A 187 16.48 -3.19 5.89
N ALA A 188 16.32 -1.97 6.41
CA ALA A 188 15.41 -1.67 7.51
C ALA A 188 14.46 -0.53 7.09
N PRO A 189 13.24 -0.47 7.68
CA PRO A 189 12.29 0.60 7.41
C PRO A 189 12.89 2.00 7.59
N ARG A 190 12.56 2.91 6.69
CA ARG A 190 13.02 4.31 6.74
C ARG A 190 11.85 5.26 6.62
N LEU A 191 11.94 6.36 7.36
CA LEU A 191 10.93 7.41 7.31
C LEU A 191 11.25 8.38 6.19
N SER A 192 10.25 8.67 5.37
CA SER A 192 10.29 9.80 4.46
C SER A 192 10.47 11.10 5.24
N LYS A 193 11.14 12.08 4.64
CA LYS A 193 11.24 13.45 5.16
C LYS A 193 10.12 14.36 4.66
N GLN A 194 9.11 13.79 3.98
CA GLN A 194 8.04 14.53 3.37
C GLN A 194 7.19 15.26 4.41
N GLN A 195 7.09 16.58 4.23
CA GLN A 195 6.34 17.47 5.13
C GLN A 195 4.87 17.60 4.71
N ASP A 196 4.56 17.33 3.44
CA ASP A 196 3.19 17.33 2.97
C ASP A 196 2.38 16.21 3.62
N LYS A 197 1.17 16.55 4.04
CA LYS A 197 0.21 15.58 4.56
C LYS A 197 -0.46 14.88 3.39
N ILE A 198 -0.31 13.58 3.31
CA ILE A 198 -0.85 12.74 2.24
C ILE A 198 -1.73 11.66 2.84
N ALA A 199 -2.87 11.43 2.20
CA ALA A 199 -3.68 10.25 2.42
C ALA A 199 -4.22 9.73 1.09
N MET A 200 -4.34 8.41 0.96
CA MET A 200 -4.89 7.76 -0.22
C MET A 200 -5.70 6.53 0.20
N ILE A 201 -6.87 6.36 -0.39
CA ILE A 201 -7.65 5.13 -0.23
C ILE A 201 -8.27 4.73 -1.56
N ARG A 202 -8.24 3.43 -1.85
CA ARG A 202 -8.93 2.87 -3.00
C ARG A 202 -10.40 2.68 -2.63
N THR A 203 -11.31 2.92 -3.55
CA THR A 203 -12.74 2.64 -3.33
C THR A 203 -13.27 1.73 -4.42
N PRO A 204 -14.40 1.04 -4.21
CA PRO A 204 -14.99 0.19 -5.26
C PRO A 204 -15.31 0.93 -6.56
N ARG A 205 -15.45 2.27 -6.54
CA ARG A 205 -15.76 3.11 -7.71
C ARG A 205 -14.60 3.99 -8.18
N GLY A 206 -13.46 3.95 -7.52
CA GLY A 206 -12.33 4.81 -7.83
C GLY A 206 -11.35 4.93 -6.67
N ARG A 207 -11.08 6.17 -6.25
CA ARG A 207 -10.11 6.45 -5.19
C ARG A 207 -10.30 7.83 -4.59
N HIS A 208 -9.85 8.03 -3.37
CA HIS A 208 -9.68 9.36 -2.79
C HIS A 208 -8.20 9.63 -2.56
N THR A 209 -7.79 10.87 -2.75
CA THR A 209 -6.44 11.34 -2.45
C THR A 209 -6.51 12.66 -1.73
N MET A 210 -5.66 12.86 -0.74
CA MET A 210 -5.52 14.12 -0.03
C MET A 210 -4.07 14.58 -0.14
N LEU A 211 -3.90 15.86 -0.44
CA LEU A 211 -2.63 16.57 -0.32
C LEU A 211 -2.87 17.83 0.52
N ASN A 212 -2.26 17.89 1.69
CA ASN A 212 -2.43 18.95 2.68
C ASN A 212 -3.90 19.18 3.04
N ASN A 213 -4.51 20.24 2.52
CA ASN A 213 -5.90 20.62 2.77
C ASN A 213 -6.82 20.37 1.57
N GLU A 214 -6.31 19.80 0.48
CA GLU A 214 -7.08 19.49 -0.73
C GLU A 214 -7.39 18.00 -0.80
N PHE A 215 -8.68 17.68 -0.87
CA PHE A 215 -9.22 16.33 -1.00
C PHE A 215 -9.77 16.16 -2.40
N ARG A 216 -9.31 15.14 -3.12
CA ARG A 216 -9.77 14.78 -4.47
C ARG A 216 -10.47 13.44 -4.44
N ILE A 217 -11.73 13.44 -4.83
CA ILE A 217 -12.65 12.29 -4.80
C ILE A 217 -12.90 11.86 -6.24
N TYR A 218 -12.33 10.72 -6.63
CA TYR A 218 -12.49 10.14 -7.96
C TYR A 218 -13.53 9.02 -7.88
N GLU A 219 -14.67 9.20 -8.54
CA GLU A 219 -15.72 8.18 -8.69
C GLU A 219 -16.10 8.01 -10.16
N GLY A 220 -15.78 6.87 -10.75
CA GLY A 220 -15.95 6.64 -12.18
C GLY A 220 -15.15 7.65 -13.00
N GLN A 221 -15.85 8.49 -13.77
CA GLN A 221 -15.25 9.56 -14.58
C GLN A 221 -15.28 10.94 -13.88
N SER A 222 -15.91 11.02 -12.71
CA SER A 222 -16.08 12.27 -11.98
C SER A 222 -14.92 12.52 -11.02
N LEU A 223 -14.47 13.77 -10.96
CA LEU A 223 -13.56 14.28 -9.94
C LEU A 223 -14.26 15.40 -9.18
N THR A 224 -14.38 15.24 -7.87
CA THR A 224 -14.81 16.32 -6.96
C THR A 224 -13.63 16.73 -6.08
N THR A 225 -13.37 18.03 -6.01
CA THR A 225 -12.35 18.60 -5.12
C THR A 225 -13.03 19.26 -3.91
N TYR A 226 -12.53 18.99 -2.72
CA TYR A 226 -12.96 19.59 -1.47
C TYR A 226 -11.75 20.18 -0.75
N THR A 227 -11.76 21.49 -0.51
CA THR A 227 -10.66 22.19 0.15
C THR A 227 -11.09 22.58 1.55
N THR A 228 -10.31 22.20 2.55
CA THR A 228 -10.57 22.53 3.96
C THR A 228 -9.85 23.82 4.33
N HIS A 229 -10.48 24.65 5.17
CA HIS A 229 -9.96 25.96 5.56
C HIS A 229 -9.50 26.03 7.02
N ASN A 230 -9.82 25.00 7.82
CA ASN A 230 -9.41 24.89 9.21
C ASN A 230 -9.23 23.43 9.63
N GLU A 231 -8.65 23.22 10.80
CA GLU A 231 -8.35 21.89 11.32
C GLU A 231 -9.60 21.02 11.56
N LYS A 232 -10.69 21.64 12.01
CA LYS A 232 -11.96 20.92 12.25
C LYS A 232 -12.51 20.34 10.96
N GLU A 233 -12.57 21.14 9.89
CA GLU A 233 -12.97 20.68 8.55
C GLU A 233 -12.03 19.60 8.03
N TRP A 234 -10.72 19.75 8.27
CA TRP A 234 -9.72 18.78 7.85
C TRP A 234 -9.90 17.42 8.52
N ARG A 235 -10.08 17.38 9.85
CA ARG A 235 -10.37 16.15 10.60
C ARG A 235 -11.70 15.52 10.18
N GLN A 236 -12.74 16.32 9.94
CA GLN A 236 -14.03 15.83 9.43
C GLN A 236 -13.91 15.23 8.03
N ALA A 237 -13.13 15.86 7.14
CA ALA A 237 -12.89 15.36 5.79
C ALA A 237 -12.06 14.08 5.79
N LEU A 238 -11.03 13.98 6.65
CA LEU A 238 -10.28 12.74 6.87
C LEU A 238 -11.19 11.58 7.28
N HIS A 239 -12.03 11.79 8.30
CA HIS A 239 -12.95 10.76 8.75
C HIS A 239 -13.96 10.39 7.66
N ARG A 240 -14.53 11.38 6.97
CA ARG A 240 -15.54 11.17 5.92
C ARG A 240 -14.99 10.41 4.72
N PHE A 241 -13.82 10.77 4.22
CA PHE A 241 -13.30 10.28 2.95
C PHE A 241 -12.26 9.16 3.08
N PHE A 242 -11.62 9.02 4.24
CA PHE A 242 -10.57 8.01 4.47
C PHE A 242 -10.83 7.13 5.69
N HIS A 243 -11.88 7.40 6.47
CA HIS A 243 -12.17 6.71 7.74
C HIS A 243 -11.08 6.90 8.80
N ILE A 244 -10.26 7.94 8.67
CA ILE A 244 -9.18 8.27 9.61
C ILE A 244 -9.74 9.13 10.74
N SER A 245 -9.58 8.66 11.98
CA SER A 245 -9.80 9.46 13.19
C SER A 245 -8.45 9.87 13.79
N LEU A 246 -8.34 11.15 14.12
CA LEU A 246 -7.23 11.70 14.89
C LEU A 246 -7.86 12.22 16.17
N ASP A 247 -7.97 11.37 17.18
CA ASP A 247 -8.46 11.75 18.51
C ASP A 247 -7.29 11.91 19.48
#